data_AF-A0A3C1GSV1-F1
#
_entry.id   AF-A0A3C1GSV1-F1
#
_cell.length_a   1.000
_cell.length_b   1.000
_cell.length_c   1.000
_cell.angle_alpha   90.00
_cell.angle_beta   90.00
_cell.angle_gamma   90.00
#
_symmetry.space_group_name_H-M   'P 1'
#
loop_
_entity.id
_entity.type
_entity.pdbx_description
1 polymer ?
#
loop_
_entity_poly.entity_id
_entity_poly.type
_entity_poly.pdbx_seq_one_letter_code
_entity_poly.pdbx_strand_id
1 'polypeptide(L)' 'MSASLSSHILDTHLGRPAADIAVALRRVDNHSNATLLAHGTTNSDGRVSPDSWQFDEAVSAADR' A
#
# COMPACT_ATOMS: atom_id res chain seq x y z
N MET A 1 13.07 -0.45 17.34
CA MET A 1 11.83 0.09 16.73
C MET A 1 11.74 -0.47 15.32
N SER A 2 10.61 -1.09 14.96
CA SER A 2 10.36 -1.52 13.57
C SER A 2 9.85 -0.33 12.74
N ALA A 3 10.30 -0.22 11.50
CA ALA A 3 9.74 0.73 10.53
C ALA A 3 8.37 0.22 10.03
N SER A 4 7.50 1.14 9.62
CA SER A 4 6.18 0.81 9.07
C SER A 4 5.82 1.78 7.92
N LEU A 5 4.91 1.35 7.05
CA LEU A 5 4.42 2.12 5.91
C LEU A 5 2.89 2.17 5.91
N SER A 6 2.31 3.33 5.65
CA SER A 6 0.86 3.53 5.52
C SER A 6 0.53 4.47 4.36
N SER A 7 -0.74 4.52 3.97
CA SER A 7 -1.27 5.44 2.95
C SER A 7 -2.52 6.16 3.45
N HIS A 8 -2.82 7.33 2.88
CA HIS A 8 -4.05 8.09 3.12
C HIS A 8 -4.46 8.82 1.84
N ILE A 9 -5.68 8.58 1.38
CA ILE A 9 -6.24 9.13 0.14
C ILE A 9 -7.45 10.00 0.47
N LEU A 10 -7.45 11.22 -0.05
CA LEU A 10 -8.53 12.19 0.09
C LEU A 10 -9.18 12.45 -1.28
N ASP A 11 -10.50 12.37 -1.36
CA ASP A 11 -11.26 12.90 -2.49
C ASP A 11 -11.45 14.41 -2.27
N THR A 12 -10.72 15.21 -3.04
CA THR A 12 -10.77 16.68 -2.93
C THR A 12 -12.00 17.30 -3.59
N HIS A 13 -12.69 16.58 -4.48
CA HIS A 13 -13.94 17.05 -5.08
C HIS A 13 -15.08 16.97 -4.07
N LEU A 14 -15.12 15.90 -3.26
CA LEU A 14 -16.15 15.70 -2.23
C LEU A 14 -15.72 16.15 -0.84
N GLY A 15 -14.45 16.51 -0.65
CA GLY A 15 -13.91 16.98 0.62
C GLY A 15 -13.93 15.92 1.72
N ARG A 16 -13.83 14.63 1.37
CA ARG A 16 -13.91 13.51 2.32
C ARG A 16 -12.90 12.40 2.01
N PRO A 17 -12.53 11.56 2.98
CA PRO A 17 -11.64 10.43 2.73
C PRO A 17 -12.18 9.50 1.64
N ALA A 18 -11.29 9.00 0.79
CA ALA A 18 -11.64 8.11 -0.31
C ALA A 18 -11.59 6.65 0.17
N ALA A 19 -12.75 6.11 0.56
CA ALA A 19 -12.90 4.72 0.97
C ALA A 19 -12.94 3.77 -0.23
N ASP A 20 -12.64 2.49 0.00
CA ASP A 20 -12.74 1.39 -0.96
C ASP A 20 -11.88 1.54 -2.22
N ILE A 21 -10.76 2.25 -2.11
CA ILE A 21 -9.79 2.44 -3.20
C ILE A 21 -8.73 1.34 -3.13
N ALA A 22 -8.58 0.60 -4.22
CA ALA A 22 -7.51 -0.38 -4.37
C ALA A 22 -6.14 0.32 -4.51
N VAL A 23 -5.17 -0.10 -3.70
CA VAL A 23 -3.80 0.40 -3.68
C VAL A 23 -2.85 -0.77 -3.86
N ALA A 24 -1.85 -0.60 -4.73
CA ALA A 24 -0.81 -1.59 -4.96
C ALA A 24 0.58 -1.00 -4.68
N LEU A 25 1.29 -1.61 -3.75
CA LEU A 25 2.65 -1.23 -3.37
C LEU A 25 3.65 -2.01 -4.22
N ARG A 26 4.53 -1.29 -4.92
CA ARG A 26 5.62 -1.89 -5.71
C ARG A 26 6.97 -1.35 -5.26
N ARG A 27 7.98 -2.22 -5.21
CA ARG A 27 9.39 -1.81 -5.11
C ARG A 27 9.93 -1.59 -6.51
N VAL A 28 10.52 -0.43 -6.72
CA VAL A 28 11.23 -0.09 -7.95
C VAL A 28 12.73 -0.26 -7.72
N ASP A 29 13.40 -1.03 -8.57
CA ASP A 29 14.86 -1.21 -8.51
C ASP A 29 15.63 -0.15 -9.32
N ASN A 30 16.96 -0.25 -9.32
CA ASN A 30 17.84 0.67 -10.07
C ASN A 30 17.68 0.58 -11.60
N HIS A 31 17.03 -0.47 -12.10
CA HIS A 31 16.76 -0.70 -13.51
C HIS A 31 15.31 -0.35 -13.89
N SER A 32 14.57 0.33 -13.01
CA SER A 32 13.15 0.69 -13.19
C SER A 32 12.19 -0.50 -13.26
N ASN A 33 12.59 -1.69 -12.81
CA ASN A 33 11.69 -2.82 -12.68
C ASN A 33 10.82 -2.64 -11.43
N ALA A 34 9.51 -2.85 -11.58
CA ALA A 34 8.55 -2.70 -10.50
C ALA A 34 8.00 -4.07 -10.06
N THR A 35 8.39 -4.50 -8.86
CA THR A 35 7.93 -5.77 -8.26
C THR A 35 6.80 -5.48 -7.26
N LEU A 36 5.67 -6.17 -7.39
CA LEU A 36 4.54 -6.06 -6.45
C LEU A 36 4.93 -6.61 -5.08
N LEU A 37 4.84 -5.77 -4.05
CA LEU A 37 5.10 -6.17 -2.66
C LEU A 37 3.83 -6.49 -1.90
N ALA A 38 2.81 -5.65 -2.05
CA ALA A 38 1.57 -5.75 -1.30
C ALA A 38 0.40 -5.08 -2.03
N HIS A 39 -0.80 -5.46 -1.65
CA HIS A 39 -2.05 -4.80 -2.00
C HIS A 39 -2.79 -4.36 -0.73
N GLY A 40 -3.66 -3.37 -0.87
CA GLY A 40 -4.52 -2.90 0.20
C GLY A 40 -5.72 -2.17 -0.37
N THR A 41 -6.74 -2.02 0.46
CA THR A 41 -7.93 -1.23 0.14
C THR A 41 -8.10 -0.19 1.23
N THR A 42 -8.36 1.06 0.85
CA THR A 42 -8.57 2.12 1.83
C THR A 42 -9.82 1.87 2.67
N ASN A 43 -9.71 2.06 3.99
CA ASN A 43 -10.85 1.98 4.92
C ASN A 43 -11.75 3.23 4.82
N SER A 44 -12.74 3.35 5.71
CA SER A 44 -13.66 4.49 5.77
C SER A 44 -12.98 5.85 6.08
N ASP A 45 -11.77 5.84 6.64
CA ASP A 45 -10.91 7.02 6.82
C ASP A 45 -9.94 7.22 5.65
N GLY A 46 -10.14 6.52 4.52
CA GLY A 46 -9.32 6.66 3.32
C GLY A 46 -7.90 6.10 3.46
N ARG A 47 -7.65 5.22 4.44
CA ARG A 47 -6.29 4.73 4.76
C ARG A 47 -6.08 3.28 4.44
N VAL A 48 -4.85 2.94 4.06
CA VAL A 48 -4.29 1.60 4.26
C VAL A 48 -3.36 1.69 5.47
N SER A 49 -3.80 1.14 6.60
CA SER A 49 -3.01 1.09 7.83
C SER A 49 -1.83 0.12 7.69
N PRO A 50 -0.75 0.28 8.49
CA PRO A 50 0.43 -0.59 8.38
C PRO A 50 0.15 -2.09 8.49
N ASP A 51 -0.83 -2.47 9.29
CA ASP A 51 -1.28 -3.85 9.54
C ASP A 51 -2.30 -4.37 8.51
N SER A 52 -2.80 -3.49 7.64
CA SER A 52 -3.83 -3.80 6.63
C SER A 52 -3.26 -4.14 5.26
N TRP A 53 -1.93 -4.05 5.08
CA TRP A 53 -1.26 -4.49 3.86
C TRP A 53 -1.32 -6.01 3.71
N GLN A 54 -1.76 -6.46 2.55
CA GLN A 54 -1.76 -7.86 2.14
C GLN A 54 -0.51 -8.08 1.29
N PHE A 55 0.55 -8.60 1.90
CA PHE A 55 1.82 -8.84 1.21
C PHE A 55 1.73 -10.04 0.27
N ASP A 56 2.36 -9.91 -0.89
CA ASP A 56 2.50 -11.01 -1.84
C ASP A 56 3.51 -12.04 -1.30
N GLU A 57 3.07 -13.30 -1.16
CA GLU A 57 3.88 -14.38 -0.62
C GLU A 57 5.15 -14.64 -1.45
N ALA A 58 5.12 -14.35 -2.76
CA ALA A 58 6.26 -14.54 -3.64
C ALA A 58 7.44 -13.61 -3.30
N VAL A 59 7.18 -12.44 -2.72
CA VAL A 59 8.24 -11.48 -2.35
C VAL A 59 8.77 -11.74 -0.93
N SER A 60 7.98 -12.36 -0.07
CA SER A 60 8.40 -12.72 1.30
C SER A 60 9.60 -13.66 1.36
N ALA A 61 9.92 -14.40 0.29
CA ALA A 61 11.04 -15.34 0.24
C ALA A 61 12.33 -14.74 -0.34
N ALA A 62 12.26 -13.63 -1.07
CA ALA A 62 13.37 -13.09 -1.87
C ALA A 62 14.21 -12.02 -1.15
N ASP A 63 13.74 -11.47 -0.03
CA ASP A 63 14.39 -10.37 0.72
C ASP A 63 14.85 -10.75 2.14
N ARG A 64 15.07 -12.05 2.42
CA ARG A 64 15.78 -12.49 3.64
C ARG A 64 17.27 -12.60 3.40
#